data_AF-A0A399NRQ8-F1
#
_entry.id   AF-A0A399NRQ8-F1
#
_cell.length_a   1.000
_cell.length_b   1.000
_cell.length_c   1.000
_cell.angle_alpha   90.00
_cell.angle_beta   90.00
_cell.angle_gamma   90.00
#
_symmetry.space_group_name_H-M   'P 1'
#
loop_
_entity.id
_entity.type
_entity.pdbx_description
1 polymer ?
#
loop_
_entity_poly.entity_id
_entity_poly.type
_entity_poly.pdbx_seq_one_letter_code
_entity_poly.pdbx_strand_id
1 'polypeptide(L)'
;RRPGTLAAVIGVGHAGPVAVDLVADGPHAVVAGTTGSGKSELLVTWMAALAAAHPPEEATVLLVDFKGGAAFDPLLVLPHAVGLVTDLDGQGARRALESLRA
;
A
#
# COMPACT_ATOMS: atom_id res chain seq x y z
N ARG A 1 -19.05 -2.54 -18.18
CA ARG A 1 -17.87 -3.28 -17.68
C ARG A 1 -18.20 -3.68 -16.24
N ARG A 2 -18.02 -4.94 -15.82
CA ARG A 2 -18.12 -5.26 -14.38
C ARG A 2 -17.12 -4.35 -13.65
N PRO A 3 -17.46 -3.74 -12.50
CA PRO A 3 -16.44 -3.10 -11.69
C PRO A 3 -15.37 -4.17 -11.40
N GLY A 4 -14.11 -3.86 -11.69
CA GLY A 4 -12.98 -4.74 -11.36
C GLY A 4 -12.88 -4.92 -9.85
N THR A 5 -12.06 -5.86 -9.40
CA THR A 5 -11.74 -6.04 -7.98
C THR A 5 -10.33 -5.55 -7.72
N LEU A 6 -10.06 -5.06 -6.51
CA LEU A 6 -8.70 -4.85 -6.00
C LEU A 6 -8.46 -5.77 -4.79
N ALA A 7 -8.98 -6.99 -4.84
CA ALA A 7 -8.80 -7.99 -3.80
C ALA A 7 -7.33 -8.45 -3.71
N ALA A 8 -6.78 -8.48 -2.49
CA ALA A 8 -5.51 -9.12 -2.20
C ALA A 8 -5.55 -9.80 -0.83
N VAL A 9 -4.94 -10.97 -0.73
CA VAL A 9 -4.83 -11.73 0.54
C VAL A 9 -3.72 -11.09 1.40
N ILE A 10 -4.06 -10.69 2.62
CA ILE A 10 -3.14 -10.03 3.56
C ILE A 10 -2.65 -10.96 4.68
N GLY A 11 -3.23 -12.15 4.80
CA GLY A 11 -2.84 -13.12 5.82
C GLY A 11 -3.85 -14.26 5.96
N VAL A 12 -3.77 -14.97 7.09
CA VAL A 12 -4.65 -16.09 7.43
C VAL A 12 -5.28 -15.84 8.79
N GLY A 13 -6.60 -15.87 8.85
CA GLY A 13 -7.39 -15.81 10.07
C GLY A 13 -7.92 -17.19 10.47
N HIS A 14 -8.77 -17.23 11.50
CA HIS A 14 -9.32 -18.48 12.02
C HIS A 14 -10.15 -19.27 10.99
N ALA A 15 -10.79 -18.58 10.04
CA ALA A 15 -11.62 -19.18 9.00
C ALA A 15 -10.87 -19.41 7.66
N GLY A 16 -9.55 -19.18 7.61
CA GLY A 16 -8.76 -19.27 6.38
C GLY A 16 -8.21 -17.93 5.91
N PRO A 17 -7.86 -17.79 4.62
CA PRO A 17 -7.28 -16.56 4.07
C PRO A 17 -8.15 -15.32 4.31
N VAL A 18 -7.50 -14.23 4.68
CA VAL A 18 -8.15 -12.91 4.85
C VAL A 18 -7.70 -12.03 3.70
N ALA A 19 -8.67 -11.51 2.95
CA ALA A 19 -8.43 -10.58 1.85
C ALA A 19 -9.09 -9.23 2.11
N VAL A 20 -8.54 -8.19 1.50
CA VAL A 20 -9.13 -6.85 1.44
C VAL A 20 -9.34 -6.47 -0.02
N ASP A 21 -10.51 -5.95 -0.37
CA ASP A 21 -10.85 -5.47 -1.71
C ASP A 21 -11.23 -3.99 -1.69
N LEU A 22 -10.34 -3.12 -2.19
CA LEU A 22 -10.57 -1.67 -2.21
C LEU A 22 -11.68 -1.21 -3.16
N VAL A 23 -12.24 -2.09 -3.99
CA VAL A 23 -13.44 -1.79 -4.79
C VAL A 23 -14.70 -2.18 -4.04
N ALA A 24 -14.73 -3.39 -3.47
CA ALA A 24 -15.91 -3.91 -2.78
C ALA A 24 -16.09 -3.34 -1.36
N ASP A 25 -14.99 -3.17 -0.61
CA ASP A 25 -14.98 -2.70 0.78
C ASP A 25 -14.93 -1.17 0.88
N GLY A 26 -14.61 -0.50 -0.24
CA GLY A 26 -14.45 0.94 -0.35
C GLY A 26 -12.99 1.36 -0.61
N PRO A 27 -12.77 2.56 -1.16
CA PRO A 27 -11.50 2.94 -1.78
C PRO A 27 -10.36 3.20 -0.78
N HIS A 28 -10.62 3.15 0.53
CA HIS A 28 -9.70 3.58 1.57
C HIS A 28 -9.67 2.59 2.73
N ALA A 29 -8.47 2.36 3.25
CA ALA A 29 -8.25 1.54 4.44
C ALA A 29 -7.39 2.28 5.46
N VAL A 30 -7.60 1.97 6.73
CA VAL A 30 -6.83 2.50 7.86
C VAL A 30 -6.23 1.33 8.63
N VAL A 31 -4.90 1.31 8.75
CA VAL A 31 -4.17 0.31 9.53
C VAL A 31 -3.57 0.97 10.77
N ALA A 32 -4.01 0.51 11.94
CA ALA A 32 -3.55 1.02 13.23
C ALA A 32 -2.79 -0.05 14.02
N GLY A 33 -1.76 0.36 14.73
CA GLY A 33 -0.92 -0.52 15.53
C GLY A 33 0.25 0.23 16.18
N THR A 34 0.62 -0.18 17.39
CA THR A 34 1.78 0.34 18.14
C THR A 34 3.09 -0.07 17.47
N THR A 35 4.20 0.56 17.85
CA THR A 35 5.53 0.15 17.40
C THR A 35 5.76 -1.34 17.70
N GLY A 36 6.27 -2.09 16.72
CA GLY A 36 6.51 -3.54 16.85
C GLY A 36 5.30 -4.44 16.59
N SER A 37 4.09 -3.88 16.39
CA SER A 37 2.88 -4.68 16.10
C SER A 37 2.82 -5.30 14.69
N GLY A 38 3.78 -4.98 13.81
CA GLY A 38 3.81 -5.50 12.44
C GLY A 38 3.07 -4.66 11.40
N LYS A 39 2.63 -3.43 11.71
CA LYS A 39 1.96 -2.54 10.74
C LYS A 39 2.72 -2.38 9.42
N SER A 40 4.03 -2.10 9.48
CA SER A 40 4.84 -1.93 8.27
C SER A 40 4.91 -3.22 7.47
N GLU A 41 5.10 -4.36 8.15
CA GLU A 41 5.14 -5.68 7.52
C GLU A 41 3.81 -6.03 6.84
N LEU A 42 2.68 -5.70 7.48
CA LEU A 42 1.35 -5.87 6.91
C LEU A 42 1.17 -5.03 5.64
N LEU A 43 1.62 -3.78 5.66
CA LEU A 43 1.54 -2.91 4.47
C LEU A 43 2.42 -3.44 3.33
N VAL A 44 3.65 -3.87 3.62
CA VAL A 44 4.53 -4.51 2.62
C VAL A 44 3.90 -5.78 2.06
N THR A 45 3.38 -6.64 2.92
CA THR A 45 2.69 -7.88 2.53
C THR A 45 1.50 -7.58 1.62
N TRP A 46 0.68 -6.59 1.99
CA TRP A 46 -0.49 -6.22 1.20
C TRP A 46 -0.10 -5.66 -0.17
N MET A 47 0.89 -4.76 -0.25
CA MET A 47 1.33 -4.22 -1.54
C MET A 47 1.94 -5.31 -2.43
N ALA A 48 2.72 -6.23 -1.87
CA ALA A 48 3.25 -7.37 -2.61
C ALA A 48 2.14 -8.31 -3.09
N ALA A 49 1.13 -8.57 -2.26
CA ALA A 49 -0.02 -9.39 -2.64
C ALA A 49 -0.88 -8.74 -3.72
N LEU A 50 -1.06 -7.42 -3.68
CA LEU A 50 -1.71 -6.66 -4.76
C LEU A 50 -0.92 -6.78 -6.07
N ALA A 51 0.39 -6.60 -6.02
CA ALA A 51 1.25 -6.71 -7.19
C ALA A 51 1.29 -8.13 -7.79
N ALA A 52 1.12 -9.15 -6.95
CA ALA A 52 1.03 -10.54 -7.38
C ALA A 52 -0.34 -10.90 -8.00
N ALA A 53 -1.40 -10.25 -7.55
CA ALA A 53 -2.77 -10.53 -8.01
C ALA A 53 -3.19 -9.71 -9.23
N HIS A 54 -2.63 -8.51 -9.39
CA HIS A 54 -3.03 -7.54 -10.42
C HIS A 54 -1.81 -7.09 -11.21
N PRO A 55 -1.88 -6.98 -12.54
CA PRO A 55 -0.77 -6.49 -13.35
C PRO A 55 -0.56 -4.97 -13.20
N PRO A 56 0.63 -4.43 -13.47
CA PRO A 56 0.95 -3.01 -13.26
C PRO A 56 0.12 -2.06 -14.13
N GLU A 57 -0.47 -2.53 -15.23
CA GLU A 57 -1.42 -1.78 -16.06
C GLU A 57 -2.78 -1.57 -15.38
N GLU A 58 -3.10 -2.36 -14.35
CA GLU A 58 -4.35 -2.28 -13.59
C GLU A 58 -4.17 -1.62 -12.22
N ALA A 59 -2.97 -1.68 -11.64
CA ALA A 59 -2.66 -1.06 -10.35
C ALA A 59 -1.21 -0.58 -10.24
N THR A 60 -1.03 0.63 -9.72
CA THR A 60 0.28 1.19 -9.35
C THR A 60 0.26 1.69 -7.92
N VAL A 61 1.40 1.64 -7.23
CA VAL A 61 1.54 2.05 -5.83
C VAL A 61 2.57 3.17 -5.69
N LEU A 62 2.16 4.26 -5.04
CA LEU A 62 3.05 5.30 -4.54
C LEU A 62 3.20 5.10 -3.04
N LEU A 63 4.45 4.88 -2.60
CA LEU A 63 4.76 4.58 -1.21
C LEU A 63 5.14 5.89 -0.50
N VAL A 64 4.63 6.09 0.70
CA VAL A 64 4.89 7.29 1.51
C VAL A 64 5.27 6.88 2.92
N ASP A 65 6.47 7.24 3.36
CA ASP A 65 6.96 7.02 4.73
C ASP A 65 7.37 8.34 5.39
N PHE A 66 6.83 8.61 6.57
CA PHE A 66 7.11 9.83 7.33
C PHE A 66 8.34 9.73 8.22
N LYS A 67 8.81 8.52 8.53
CA LYS A 67 9.91 8.33 9.49
C LYS A 67 11.28 8.12 8.85
N GLY A 68 11.38 8.24 7.52
CA GLY A 68 12.63 7.98 6.82
C GLY A 68 13.05 6.51 6.86
N GLY A 69 12.11 5.58 7.09
CA GLY A 69 12.39 4.16 7.25
C GLY A 69 12.59 3.45 5.90
N ALA A 70 13.39 2.39 5.93
CA ALA A 70 13.59 1.47 4.80
C ALA A 70 12.43 0.44 4.66
N ALA A 71 11.30 0.67 5.33
CA ALA A 71 10.22 -0.31 5.45
C ALA A 71 9.68 -0.74 4.08
N PHE A 72 9.63 0.20 3.13
CA PHE A 72 9.06 -0.03 1.80
C PHE A 72 10.11 -0.27 0.72
N ASP A 73 11.41 -0.22 1.03
CA ASP A 73 12.49 -0.48 0.07
C ASP A 73 12.33 -1.80 -0.70
N PRO A 74 11.89 -2.91 -0.07
CA PRO A 74 11.69 -4.17 -0.79
C PRO A 74 10.65 -4.10 -1.90
N LEU A 75 9.72 -3.14 -1.86
CA LEU A 75 8.67 -2.97 -2.87
C LEU A 75 9.17 -2.22 -4.11
N LEU A 76 10.29 -1.50 -4.02
CA LEU A 76 10.81 -0.69 -5.13
C LEU A 76 11.30 -1.51 -6.32
N VAL A 77 11.46 -2.83 -6.15
CA VAL A 77 11.80 -3.76 -7.24
C VAL A 77 10.58 -4.14 -8.08
N LEU A 78 9.37 -3.87 -7.61
CA LEU A 78 8.13 -4.24 -8.29
C LEU A 78 7.80 -3.22 -9.40
N PRO A 79 7.33 -3.66 -10.57
CA PRO A 79 6.95 -2.74 -11.65
C PRO A 79 5.76 -1.84 -11.30
N HIS A 80 4.98 -2.21 -10.28
CA HIS A 80 3.87 -1.44 -9.73
C HIS A 80 4.33 -0.22 -8.94
N ALA A 81 5.55 -0.24 -8.39
CA ALA A 81 6.06 0.84 -7.54
C ALA A 81 6.52 2.02 -8.40
N VAL A 82 5.74 3.10 -8.38
CA VAL A 82 6.07 4.32 -9.15
C VAL A 82 6.97 5.29 -8.39
N GLY A 83 7.15 5.07 -7.09
CA GLY A 83 8.08 5.83 -6.26
C GLY A 83 7.89 5.60 -4.77
N LEU A 84 8.88 6.06 -4.00
CA LEU A 84 8.85 6.16 -2.54
C LEU A 84 9.16 7.60 -2.15
N VAL A 85 8.23 8.22 -1.44
CA VAL A 85 8.40 9.52 -0.81
C VAL A 85 8.70 9.27 0.65
N THR A 86 9.92 9.56 1.09
CA THR A 86 10.36 9.30 2.47
C THR A 86 10.91 10.56 3.13
N ASP A 87 11.21 10.47 4.43
CA ASP A 87 11.79 11.54 5.25
C ASP A 87 10.99 12.87 5.15
N LEU A 88 9.66 12.73 5.13
CA LEU A 88 8.76 13.85 4.95
C LEU A 88 8.64 14.67 6.24
N ASP A 89 9.22 15.87 6.23
CA ASP A 89 8.81 16.95 7.12
C ASP A 89 7.42 17.50 6.72
N GLY A 90 6.85 18.38 7.55
CA GLY A 90 5.52 18.94 7.28
C GLY A 90 5.42 19.71 5.95
N GLN A 91 6.51 20.30 5.48
CA GLN A 91 6.54 21.01 4.19
C GLN A 91 6.67 20.04 3.01
N GLY A 92 7.47 19.00 3.16
CA GLY A 92 7.63 17.90 2.21
C GLY A 92 6.32 17.16 2.00
N ALA A 93 5.61 16.84 3.07
CA ALA A 93 4.31 16.19 3.00
C ALA A 93 3.28 17.03 2.23
N ARG A 94 3.23 18.34 2.49
CA ARG A 94 2.34 19.26 1.75
C ARG A 94 2.68 19.31 0.26
N ARG A 95 3.96 19.42 -0.11
CA ARG A 95 4.39 19.42 -1.51
C ARG A 95 4.03 18.12 -2.22
N ALA A 96 4.22 16.97 -1.57
CA ALA A 96 3.85 15.66 -2.12
C ALA A 96 2.33 15.56 -2.36
N LEU A 97 1.52 16.08 -1.43
CA LEU A 97 0.06 16.15 -1.62
C LEU A 97 -0.35 17.09 -2.76
N GLU A 98 0.34 18.22 -2.93
CA GLU A 98 0.08 19.16 -4.03
C GLU A 98 0.38 18.52 -5.40
N SER A 99 1.49 17.76 -5.52
CA SER A 99 1.82 17.07 -6.77
C SER A 99 0.83 15.95 -7.14
N LEU A 100 0.18 15.33 -6.15
CA LEU A 100 -0.82 14.27 -6.38
C LEU A 100 -2.18 14.80 -6.84
N ARG A 101 -2.44 16.11 -6.70
CA ARG A 101 -3.71 16.75 -7.07
C ARG A 101 -3.69 17.40 -8.46
N ALA A 102 -2.51 17.52 -9.07
CA ALA A 102 -2.31 18.13 -10.38
C ALA A 102 -2.50 17.11 -11.51
#